data_AF-A0A8J6MST5-F1
#
_entry.id   AF-A0A8J6MST5-F1
#
_cell.length_a   1.000
_cell.length_b   1.000
_cell.length_c   1.000
_cell.angle_alpha   90.00
_cell.angle_beta   90.00
_cell.angle_gamma   90.00
#
_symmetry.space_group_name_H-M   'P 1'
#
loop_
_entity.id
_entity.type
_entity.pdbx_description
1 polymer ?
#
loop_
_entity_poly.entity_id
_entity_poly.type
_entity_poly.pdbx_seq_one_letter_code
_entity_poly.pdbx_strand_id
1 'polypeptide(L)' 'MERKSFQLGDVVQMKKPHPCGVNEMEVIRMGMDIRIRCTGCKHSVLVPRAKFESKMKKILRSNPVLAAQEIERRTYDEED' A
#
# COMPACT_ATOMS: atom_id res chain seq x y z
N MET A 1 -7.78 18.69 -6.33
CA MET A 1 -6.78 17.62 -6.28
C MET A 1 -7.44 16.43 -5.60
N GLU A 2 -8.00 15.49 -6.36
CA GLU A 2 -8.66 14.31 -5.77
C GLU A 2 -7.62 13.49 -5.00
N ARG A 3 -7.84 13.34 -3.69
CA ARG A 3 -7.00 12.49 -2.85
C ARG A 3 -7.32 11.04 -3.22
N LYS A 4 -6.41 10.38 -3.94
CA LYS A 4 -6.50 8.94 -4.15
C LYS A 4 -6.40 8.25 -2.79
N SER A 5 -7.44 7.54 -2.38
CA SER A 5 -7.48 6.77 -1.13
C SER A 5 -6.83 5.41 -1.35
N PHE A 6 -5.71 5.14 -0.68
CA PHE A 6 -5.04 3.84 -0.65
C PHE A 6 -4.64 3.52 0.79
N GLN A 7 -4.52 2.25 1.12
CA GLN A 7 -4.20 1.75 2.46
C GLN A 7 -2.94 0.87 2.45
N LEU A 8 -2.46 0.55 3.64
CA LEU A 8 -1.33 -0.33 3.85
C LEU A 8 -1.74 -1.76 3.43
N GLY A 9 -0.90 -2.39 2.62
CA GLY A 9 -1.17 -3.71 2.03
C GLY A 9 -1.89 -3.65 0.67
N ASP A 10 -2.33 -2.49 0.20
CA ASP A 10 -2.99 -2.39 -1.09
C ASP A 10 -2.03 -2.70 -2.24
N VAL A 11 -2.53 -3.42 -3.24
CA VAL A 11 -1.83 -3.67 -4.50
C VAL A 11 -2.27 -2.64 -5.52
N VAL A 12 -1.34 -1.78 -5.92
CA VAL A 12 -1.54 -0.67 -6.82
C VAL A 12 -0.87 -0.92 -8.15
N GLN A 13 -1.45 -0.39 -9.22
CA GLN A 13 -0.85 -0.41 -10.54
C GLN A 13 -0.13 0.91 -10.82
N MET A 14 1.15 0.82 -11.18
CA MET A 14 1.95 1.97 -11.58
C MET A 14 1.76 2.30 -13.06
N LYS A 15 1.89 3.60 -13.41
CA LYS A 15 1.91 4.06 -14.81
C LYS A 15 3.19 3.66 -15.54
N LYS A 16 4.33 3.64 -14.84
CA LYS A 16 5.62 3.22 -15.40
C LYS A 16 5.87 1.75 -15.08
N PRO A 17 6.33 0.94 -16.05
CA PRO A 17 6.63 -0.45 -15.79
C PRO A 17 7.88 -0.59 -14.92
N HIS A 18 7.89 -1.61 -14.06
CA HIS A 18 9.10 -2.02 -13.37
C HIS A 18 10.01 -2.76 -14.37
N PRO A 19 11.35 -2.68 -14.25
CA PRO A 19 12.28 -3.42 -15.11
C PRO A 19 12.06 -4.94 -15.17
N CYS A 20 11.27 -5.52 -14.26
CA CYS A 20 10.88 -6.94 -14.30
C CYS A 20 9.64 -7.24 -15.18
N GLY A 21 9.02 -6.23 -15.80
CA GLY A 21 7.80 -6.40 -16.62
C GLY A 21 6.48 -6.39 -15.84
N VAL A 22 6.51 -6.58 -14.53
CA VAL A 22 5.33 -6.48 -13.64
C VAL A 22 5.08 -5.03 -13.22
N ASN A 23 3.82 -4.59 -13.29
CA ASN A 23 3.41 -3.21 -12.99
C ASN A 23 2.64 -3.07 -11.68
N GLU A 24 2.52 -4.19 -10.95
CA GLU A 24 1.78 -4.31 -9.70
C GLU A 24 2.74 -4.14 -8.53
N MET A 25 2.41 -3.21 -7.64
CA MET A 25 3.22 -2.91 -6.47
C MET A 25 2.34 -2.89 -5.24
N GLU A 26 2.77 -3.59 -4.21
CA GLU A 26 2.14 -3.67 -2.91
C GLU A 26 2.68 -2.58 -1.99
N VAL A 27 1.80 -1.87 -1.29
CA VAL A 27 2.18 -0.83 -0.33
C VAL A 27 2.56 -1.48 1.00
N ILE A 28 3.85 -1.49 1.35
CA ILE A 28 4.36 -2.08 2.60
C ILE A 28 4.41 -1.09 3.75
N ARG A 29 4.63 0.20 3.45
CA ARG A 29 4.68 1.25 4.47
C ARG A 29 4.04 2.52 3.96
N MET A 30 3.24 3.15 4.81
CA MET A 30 2.69 4.47 4.59
C MET A 30 3.32 5.46 5.58
N GLY A 31 3.79 6.60 5.08
CA GLY A 31 4.44 7.64 5.86
C GLY A 31 4.76 8.84 4.96
N MET A 32 5.84 9.59 5.28
CA MET A 32 6.37 10.62 4.38
C MET A 32 6.88 10.02 3.07
N ASP A 33 7.64 8.93 3.19
CA ASP A 33 8.02 8.07 2.08
C ASP A 33 7.20 6.79 2.12
N ILE A 34 6.72 6.39 0.95
CA ILE A 34 5.95 5.17 0.75
C ILE A 34 6.92 4.08 0.34
N ARG A 35 6.98 2.99 1.12
CA ARG A 35 7.72 1.79 0.72
C ARG A 35 6.78 0.87 -0.04
N ILE A 36 7.18 0.51 -1.24
CA ILE A 36 6.41 -0.35 -2.14
C ILE A 36 7.22 -1.58 -2.51
N ARG A 37 6.56 -2.73 -2.66
CA ARG A 37 7.17 -3.99 -3.08
C ARG A 37 6.57 -4.45 -4.38
N CYS A 38 7.42 -4.79 -5.35
CA CYS A 38 6.96 -5.41 -6.58
C CYS A 38 6.45 -6.83 -6.30
N THR A 39 5.26 -7.19 -6.79
CA THR A 39 4.69 -8.54 -6.60
C THR A 39 5.44 -9.62 -7.39
N GLY A 40 6.08 -9.24 -8.50
CA GLY A 40 6.87 -10.16 -9.33
C GLY A 40 8.27 -10.45 -8.78
N CYS A 41 9.10 -9.41 -8.65
CA CYS A 41 10.50 -9.58 -8.23
C CYS A 41 10.75 -9.41 -6.73
N LYS A 42 9.70 -9.10 -5.94
CA LYS A 42 9.76 -8.91 -4.47
C LYS A 42 10.73 -7.82 -4.01
N HIS A 43 11.23 -7.00 -4.93
CA HIS A 43 12.11 -5.88 -4.64
C HIS A 43 11.32 -4.73 -4.00
N SER A 44 11.84 -4.18 -2.91
CA SER A 44 11.22 -3.07 -2.20
C SER A 44 11.93 -1.74 -2.52
N VAL A 45 11.16 -0.73 -2.91
CA VAL A 45 11.67 0.60 -3.25
C VAL A 45 11.02 1.65 -2.35
N LEU A 46 11.79 2.66 -1.95
CA LEU A 46 11.29 3.83 -1.25
C LEU A 46 10.91 4.91 -2.28
N VAL A 47 9.68 5.41 -2.21
CA VAL A 47 9.19 6.45 -3.14
C VAL A 47 8.54 7.57 -2.34
N PRO A 48 8.91 8.84 -2.56
CA PRO A 48 8.24 9.97 -1.93
C PRO A 48 6.76 9.99 -2.29
N ARG A 49 5.90 10.32 -1.32
CA ARG A 49 4.44 10.29 -1.47
C ARG A 49 3.94 11.04 -2.71
N ALA A 50 4.42 12.27 -2.94
CA ALA A 50 4.02 13.07 -4.10
C ALA A 50 4.31 12.39 -5.45
N LYS A 51 5.45 11.67 -5.55
CA LYS A 51 5.81 10.91 -6.74
C LYS A 51 4.95 9.66 -6.87
N PHE A 52 4.61 9.00 -5.76
CA PHE A 52 3.74 7.84 -5.74
C PHE A 52 2.33 8.20 -6.24
N GLU A 53 1.68 9.22 -5.68
CA GLU A 53 0.31 9.62 -6.02
C GLU A 53 0.16 10.03 -7.50
N SER A 54 1.20 10.68 -8.05
CA SER A 54 1.26 11.07 -9.47
C SER A 54 1.43 9.88 -10.43
N LYS A 55 2.22 8.87 -10.01
CA LYS A 55 2.56 7.67 -10.80
C LYS A 55 1.54 6.55 -10.65
N MET A 56 0.76 6.54 -9.58
CA MET A 56 -0.30 5.57 -9.34
C MET A 56 -1.41 5.74 -10.39
N LYS A 57 -1.76 4.65 -11.08
CA LYS A 57 -2.84 4.63 -12.09
C LYS A 57 -4.17 4.26 -11.46
N LYS A 58 -4.22 3.11 -10.77
CA LYS A 58 -5.40 2.57 -10.09
C LYS A 58 -5.00 1.59 -8.99
N ILE A 59 -5.93 1.27 -8.10
CA ILE A 59 -5.81 0.20 -7.11
C ILE A 59 -6.36 -1.07 -7.76
N LEU A 60 -5.61 -2.17 -7.69
CA LEU A 60 -6.03 -3.48 -8.22
C LEU A 60 -6.65 -4.35 -7.14
N ARG A 61 -6.07 -4.34 -5.94
CA ARG A 61 -6.59 -5.05 -4.77
C ARG A 61 -6.45 -4.16 -3.55
N SER A 62 -7.55 -3.96 -2.85
CA SER A 62 -7.54 -3.42 -1.49
C SER A 62 -7.32 -4.57 -0.51
N ASN A 63 -6.42 -4.42 0.45
CA ASN A 63 -6.19 -5.46 1.45
C ASN A 63 -7.10 -5.23 2.67
N PRO A 64 -8.11 -6.09 2.94
CA PRO A 64 -9.06 -5.89 4.04
C PRO A 64 -8.48 -6.22 5.43
N VAL A 65 -7.22 -6.68 5.52
CA VAL A 65 -6.66 -7.27 6.75
C VAL A 65 -6.55 -6.27 7.92
N LEU A 66 -6.49 -4.96 7.66
CA LEU A 66 -6.46 -3.96 8.75
C LEU A 66 -7.82 -3.69 9.39
N ALA A 67 -8.94 -4.04 8.75
CA ALA A 67 -10.25 -3.98 9.38
C ALA A 67 -10.40 -5.00 10.53
N ALA A 68 -9.61 -6.08 10.51
CA ALA A 68 -9.64 -7.11 11.55
C ALA A 68 -8.82 -6.73 12.80
N GLN A 69 -7.73 -5.98 12.65
CA GLN A 69 -6.80 -5.68 13.75
C GLN A 69 -7.28 -4.59 14.73
N GLU A 70 -8.31 -3.82 14.36
CA GLU A 70 -9.00 -2.92 15.30
C GLU A 70 -10.00 -3.65 16.21
N ILE A 71 -10.47 -4.84 15.82
CA ILE A 71 -11.47 -5.60 16.59
C ILE A 71 -10.83 -6.25 17.83
N GLU A 72 -9.59 -6.77 17.72
CA GLU A 72 -8.92 -7.45 18.84
C GLU A 72 -8.52 -6.48 19.98
N ARG A 73 -8.21 -5.22 19.67
CA ARG A 73 -7.73 -4.25 20.67
C ARG A 73 -8.80 -3.75 21.64
N ARG A 74 -10.08 -4.01 21.36
CA ARG A 74 -11.21 -3.60 22.20
C ARG A 74 -11.55 -4.61 23.30
N THR A 75 -10.96 -5.81 23.25
CA THR A 75 -11.28 -6.92 24.16
C THR A 75 -10.40 -7.00 25.40
N TYR A 76 -9.49 -6.04 25.63
CA TYR A 76 -8.51 -6.09 26.73
C TYR A 76 -8.74 -5.04 27.84
N ASP A 77 -9.80 -4.23 27.76
CA ASP A 77 -10.10 -3.14 28.73
C ASP A 77 -11.35 -3.45 29.59
N GLU A 78 -11.89 -4.67 29.53
CA GLU A 78 -13.10 -5.10 30.27
C GLU A 78 -12.79 -6.10 31.42
N GLU A 79 -11.52 -6.34 31.75
CA GLU A 79 -11.10 -7.27 32.83
C GLU A 79 -10.07 -6.71 33.84
N ASP A 80 -10.02 -5.39 34.11
CA ASP A 80 -9.38 -4.83 35.33
C ASP A 80 -10.26 -3.77 36.01
#